data_AF-A0A0B5ASW8-F1
#
_entry.id   AF-A0A0B5ASW8-F1
#
_cell.length_a   1.000
_cell.length_b   1.000
_cell.length_c   1.000
_cell.angle_alpha   90.00
_cell.angle_beta   90.00
_cell.angle_gamma   90.00
#
_symmetry.space_group_name_H-M   'P 1'
#
loop_
_entity.id
_entity.type
_entity.pdbx_description
1 polymer ?
#
loop_
_entity_poly.entity_id
_entity_poly.type
_entity_poly.pdbx_seq_one_letter_code
_entity_poly.pdbx_strand_id
1 'polypeptide(L)'
;MLKFELKEEYIPAGTVEDYKDKYGEDFDDLVVASLSYQKVRAIMYVSSSQGKIFSVVENFYFGGGLVLESDMTMSPCAIERQLHRLLRNSGFEGFNLRRCEISCGNRPYTEREREQIQNDVYYELLDKTSDAFPIFVHIFQNEWADKGSVDDLYVSVFLDKKRVANDTFFDVVKSVVFEHVHKY
;
A
#
# COMPACT_ATOMS: atom_id res chain seq x y z
N MET A 1 17.31 5.04 -0.54
CA MET A 1 16.34 4.02 -0.99
C MET A 1 15.06 4.24 -0.23
N LEU A 2 13.91 4.03 -0.86
CA LEU A 2 12.62 4.13 -0.19
C LEU A 2 12.43 2.83 0.64
N LYS A 3 11.90 2.90 1.86
CA LYS A 3 11.80 1.75 2.79
C LYS A 3 10.44 1.78 3.47
N PHE A 4 9.62 0.78 3.21
CA PHE A 4 8.38 0.51 3.93
C PHE A 4 8.68 -0.43 5.10
N GLU A 5 8.03 -0.19 6.22
CA GLU A 5 8.16 -1.02 7.41
C GLU A 5 6.80 -1.05 8.12
N LEU A 6 6.16 -2.22 8.10
CA LEU A 6 5.01 -2.53 8.93
C LEU A 6 5.51 -2.94 10.32
N LYS A 7 4.96 -2.34 11.37
CA LYS A 7 5.44 -2.56 12.74
C LYS A 7 4.70 -3.70 13.41
N GLU A 8 5.32 -4.32 14.43
CA GLU A 8 4.69 -5.39 15.21
C GLU A 8 3.42 -4.91 15.94
N GLU A 9 3.36 -3.59 16.14
CA GLU A 9 2.22 -2.92 16.75
C GLU A 9 0.97 -2.97 15.87
N TYR A 10 1.11 -3.18 14.56
CA TYR A 10 0.02 -3.23 13.61
C TYR A 10 -0.96 -4.38 13.91
N ILE A 11 -2.21 -4.02 14.18
CA ILE A 11 -3.36 -4.91 14.28
C ILE A 11 -4.16 -4.79 12.98
N PRO A 12 -4.29 -5.84 12.15
CA PRO A 12 -5.07 -5.80 10.92
C PRO A 12 -6.53 -5.42 11.16
N ALA A 13 -7.02 -4.41 10.43
CA ALA A 13 -8.37 -3.86 10.59
C ALA A 13 -8.71 -3.42 12.04
N GLY A 14 -7.70 -3.21 12.88
CA GLY A 14 -7.86 -2.77 14.26
C GLY A 14 -8.30 -1.31 14.36
N THR A 15 -9.19 -1.05 15.30
CA THR A 15 -9.68 0.25 15.77
C THR A 15 -8.88 0.72 16.99
N VAL A 16 -8.97 1.99 17.37
CA VAL A 16 -8.26 2.50 18.57
C VAL A 16 -8.58 1.71 19.83
N GLU A 17 -9.81 1.21 19.98
CA GLU A 17 -10.21 0.39 21.13
C GLU A 17 -9.49 -0.97 21.15
N ASP A 18 -9.27 -1.60 19.99
CA ASP A 18 -8.46 -2.83 19.91
C ASP A 18 -7.00 -2.60 20.37
N TYR A 19 -6.47 -1.38 20.15
CA TYR A 19 -5.15 -1.00 20.63
C TYR A 19 -5.17 -0.70 22.13
N LYS A 20 -6.24 -0.12 22.68
CA LYS A 20 -6.37 0.10 24.12
C LYS A 20 -6.45 -1.22 24.88
N ASP A 21 -7.21 -2.17 24.36
CA ASP A 21 -7.30 -3.52 24.92
C ASP A 21 -5.92 -4.22 24.97
N LYS A 22 -5.07 -3.98 23.96
CA LYS A 22 -3.76 -4.61 23.85
C LYS A 22 -2.64 -3.88 24.59
N TYR A 23 -2.60 -2.55 24.53
CA TYR A 23 -1.48 -1.72 24.99
C TYR A 23 -1.82 -0.83 26.20
N GLY A 24 -3.08 -0.85 26.67
CA GLY A 24 -3.60 -0.05 27.78
C GLY A 24 -4.32 1.23 27.32
N GLU A 25 -5.17 1.79 28.18
CA GLU A 25 -6.00 2.96 27.84
C GLU A 25 -5.20 4.21 27.39
N ASP A 26 -3.99 4.40 27.92
CA ASP A 26 -3.19 5.63 27.78
C ASP A 26 -1.84 5.40 27.05
N PHE A 27 -1.83 4.65 25.95
CA PHE A 27 -0.57 4.33 25.21
C PHE A 27 0.07 5.49 24.41
N ASP A 28 -0.45 6.72 24.53
CA ASP A 28 -0.11 7.88 23.71
C ASP A 28 -0.23 7.59 22.18
N ASP A 29 0.90 7.63 21.46
CA ASP A 29 0.98 7.43 20.01
C ASP A 29 1.80 6.18 19.67
N LEU A 30 1.18 5.19 19.03
CA LEU A 30 1.83 3.97 18.54
C LEU A 30 2.09 4.05 17.04
N VAL A 31 3.34 3.86 16.63
CA VAL A 31 3.70 3.76 15.22
C VAL A 31 3.32 2.37 14.70
N VAL A 32 2.42 2.31 13.71
CA VAL A 32 2.01 1.03 13.10
C VAL A 32 2.65 0.77 11.75
N ALA A 33 3.09 1.82 11.05
CA ALA A 33 3.82 1.69 9.81
C ALA A 33 4.66 2.93 9.52
N SER A 34 5.73 2.76 8.74
CA SER A 34 6.47 3.89 8.21
C SER A 34 6.98 3.65 6.80
N LEU A 35 7.17 4.74 6.08
CA LEU A 35 7.68 4.79 4.73
C LEU A 35 8.76 5.88 4.67
N SER A 36 10.01 5.50 4.53
CA SER A 36 11.15 6.42 4.60
C SER A 36 11.84 6.57 3.26
N TYR A 37 12.22 7.79 2.86
CA TYR A 37 13.12 8.06 1.75
C TYR A 37 14.16 9.10 2.12
N GLN A 38 15.44 8.74 2.08
CA GLN A 38 16.52 9.64 2.47
C GLN A 38 16.26 10.24 3.87
N LYS A 39 16.01 11.55 3.95
CA LYS A 39 15.75 12.29 5.20
C LYS A 39 14.26 12.54 5.48
N VAL A 40 13.36 12.07 4.62
CA VAL A 40 11.91 12.28 4.76
C VAL A 40 11.25 10.97 5.17
N ARG A 41 10.31 11.02 6.10
CA ARG A 41 9.62 9.84 6.61
C ARG A 41 8.13 10.10 6.71
N ALA A 42 7.31 9.28 6.07
CA ALA A 42 5.88 9.23 6.33
C ALA A 42 5.59 8.12 7.33
N ILE A 43 4.71 8.39 8.30
CA ILE A 43 4.42 7.49 9.41
C ILE A 43 2.92 7.41 9.60
N MET A 44 2.43 6.22 9.96
CA MET A 44 1.08 6.02 10.45
C MET A 44 1.12 5.73 11.94
N TYR A 45 0.28 6.46 12.68
CA TYR A 45 0.11 6.36 14.11
C TYR A 45 -1.31 5.94 14.45
N VAL A 46 -1.44 5.23 15.56
CA VAL A 46 -2.68 5.10 16.32
C VAL A 46 -2.48 5.95 17.58
N SER A 47 -3.42 6.84 17.88
CA SER A 47 -3.34 7.73 19.04
C SER A 47 -4.50 7.50 19.99
N SER A 48 -4.19 7.12 21.23
CA SER A 48 -5.21 6.97 22.28
C SER A 48 -5.77 8.33 22.68
N SER A 49 -4.91 9.35 22.79
CA SER A 49 -5.28 10.71 23.21
C SER A 49 -6.20 11.41 22.20
N GLN A 50 -6.01 11.17 20.90
CA GLN A 50 -6.85 11.73 19.85
C GLN A 50 -8.03 10.83 19.50
N GLY A 51 -8.03 9.57 19.94
CA GLY A 51 -9.04 8.59 19.56
C GLY A 51 -9.07 8.33 18.05
N LYS A 52 -7.92 8.44 17.38
CA LYS A 52 -7.81 8.40 15.91
C LYS A 52 -6.58 7.67 15.43
N ILE A 53 -6.68 7.17 14.20
CA ILE A 53 -5.56 6.64 13.43
C ILE A 53 -5.23 7.67 12.37
N PHE A 54 -3.99 8.14 12.34
CA PHE A 54 -3.58 9.17 11.40
C PHE A 54 -2.22 8.90 10.77
N SER A 55 -1.94 9.61 9.68
CA SER A 55 -0.65 9.54 9.01
C SER A 55 -0.07 10.94 8.78
N VAL A 56 1.24 11.08 8.96
CA VAL A 56 1.97 12.36 8.88
C VAL A 56 3.27 12.18 8.12
N VAL A 57 3.82 13.28 7.61
CA VAL A 57 5.19 13.34 7.09
C VAL A 57 6.07 14.07 8.10
N GLU A 58 7.04 13.35 8.65
CA GLU A 58 8.17 13.91 9.36
C GLU A 58 9.23 14.34 8.34
N ASN A 59 9.52 15.64 8.31
CA ASN A 59 10.65 16.20 7.59
C ASN A 59 11.49 17.03 8.56
N PHE A 60 12.82 16.85 8.56
CA PHE A 60 13.73 17.64 9.40
C PHE A 60 13.70 19.16 9.10
N TYR A 61 13.11 19.59 7.97
CA TYR A 61 13.16 20.97 7.48
C TYR A 61 11.82 21.73 7.46
N PHE A 62 10.69 21.04 7.53
CA PHE A 62 9.36 21.66 7.49
C PHE A 62 8.42 20.92 8.45
N GLY A 63 7.76 21.67 9.33
CA GLY A 63 6.73 21.15 10.24
C GLY A 63 5.66 20.39 9.47
N GLY A 64 5.20 19.28 10.06
CA GLY A 64 4.38 18.27 9.40
C GLY A 64 3.06 18.79 8.82
N GLY A 65 2.67 18.21 7.69
CA GLY A 65 1.33 18.29 7.09
C GLY A 65 1.24 17.22 5.98
N LEU A 66 0.16 16.46 5.78
CA LEU A 66 -1.27 16.61 6.07
C LEU A 66 -1.82 15.29 6.65
N VAL A 67 -2.71 15.40 7.63
CA VAL A 67 -3.34 14.30 8.38
C VAL A 67 -4.41 13.62 7.52
N LEU A 68 -4.33 12.30 7.34
CA LEU A 68 -5.45 11.48 6.90
C LEU A 68 -5.93 10.68 8.10
N GLU A 69 -7.13 10.99 8.57
CA GLU A 69 -7.76 10.40 9.75
C GLU A 69 -8.59 9.18 9.33
N SER A 70 -8.48 8.10 10.08
CA SER A 70 -9.28 6.90 9.96
C SER A 70 -9.67 6.41 11.34
N ASP A 71 -10.80 5.70 11.40
CA ASP A 71 -11.26 5.03 12.63
C ASP A 71 -10.71 3.59 12.73
N MET A 72 -10.22 3.04 11.62
CA MET A 72 -9.60 1.71 11.55
C MET A 72 -8.32 1.71 10.73
N THR A 73 -7.40 0.82 11.10
CA THR A 73 -6.20 0.58 10.30
C THR A 73 -6.57 -0.06 8.96
N MET A 74 -5.89 0.38 7.90
CA MET A 74 -6.11 -0.16 6.55
C MET A 74 -5.29 -1.45 6.33
N SER A 75 -5.51 -2.14 5.22
CA SER A 75 -4.61 -3.22 4.79
C SER A 75 -3.19 -2.69 4.53
N PRO A 76 -2.13 -3.50 4.65
CA PRO A 76 -0.76 -3.00 4.47
C PRO A 76 -0.51 -2.39 3.10
N CYS A 77 -1.14 -2.91 2.05
CA CYS A 77 -1.08 -2.33 0.71
C CYS A 77 -1.66 -0.90 0.68
N ALA A 78 -2.81 -0.70 1.34
CA ALA A 78 -3.44 0.62 1.45
C ALA A 78 -2.62 1.57 2.34
N ILE A 79 -2.01 1.07 3.41
CA ILE A 79 -1.07 1.84 4.24
C ILE A 79 0.13 2.30 3.41
N GLU A 80 0.81 1.40 2.70
CA GLU A 80 1.98 1.76 1.90
C GLU A 80 1.63 2.83 0.86
N ARG A 81 0.51 2.63 0.14
CA ARG A 81 -0.03 3.59 -0.84
C ARG A 81 -0.31 4.94 -0.21
N GLN A 82 -0.92 4.96 0.97
CA GLN A 82 -1.24 6.18 1.69
C GLN A 82 0.03 6.93 2.09
N LEU A 83 1.00 6.25 2.71
CA LEU A 83 2.27 6.86 3.09
C LEU A 83 3.06 7.36 1.88
N HIS A 84 2.98 6.65 0.74
CA HIS A 84 3.61 7.08 -0.50
C HIS A 84 2.95 8.35 -1.05
N ARG A 85 1.62 8.41 -1.03
CA ARG A 85 0.87 9.63 -1.39
C ARG A 85 1.28 10.81 -0.52
N LEU A 86 1.45 10.59 0.78
CA LEU A 86 1.92 11.61 1.71
C LEU A 86 3.32 12.12 1.36
N LEU A 87 4.27 11.23 1.13
CA LEU A 87 5.61 11.65 0.70
C LEU A 87 5.58 12.39 -0.64
N ARG A 88 4.78 11.96 -1.61
CA ARG A 88 4.65 12.66 -2.89
C ARG A 88 4.10 14.07 -2.71
N ASN A 89 3.10 14.21 -1.85
CA ASN A 89 2.44 15.49 -1.58
C ASN A 89 3.31 16.46 -0.76
N SER A 90 4.31 15.96 -0.02
CA SER A 90 5.25 16.82 0.72
C SER A 90 6.28 17.53 -0.17
N GLY A 91 6.13 17.45 -1.50
CA GLY A 91 7.06 18.03 -2.47
C GLY A 91 8.26 17.15 -2.78
N PHE A 92 8.23 15.88 -2.35
CA PHE A 92 9.29 14.93 -2.67
C PHE A 92 9.09 14.36 -4.08
N GLU A 93 9.87 14.83 -5.06
CA GLU A 93 9.75 14.45 -6.48
C GLU A 93 10.64 13.27 -6.91
N GLY A 94 11.45 12.69 -6.01
CA GLY A 94 12.48 11.71 -6.37
C GLY A 94 12.02 10.26 -6.61
N PHE A 95 10.71 10.00 -6.74
CA PHE A 95 10.19 8.65 -6.93
C PHE A 95 10.29 8.22 -8.40
N ASN A 96 11.29 7.40 -8.71
CA ASN A 96 11.46 6.83 -10.04
C ASN A 96 10.76 5.47 -10.14
N LEU A 97 9.43 5.49 -10.25
CA LEU A 97 8.61 4.28 -10.33
C LEU A 97 8.32 3.89 -11.78
N ARG A 98 8.41 2.59 -12.06
CA ARG A 98 7.95 1.95 -13.27
C ARG A 98 6.63 1.23 -12.96
N ARG A 99 5.61 1.49 -13.78
CA ARG A 99 4.33 0.77 -13.72
C ARG A 99 4.41 -0.47 -14.61
N CYS A 100 4.09 -1.62 -14.04
CA CYS A 100 3.79 -2.86 -14.73
C CYS A 100 2.28 -3.02 -14.73
N GLU A 101 1.65 -2.98 -15.90
CA GLU A 101 0.22 -3.22 -16.05
C GLU A 101 0.01 -4.60 -16.66
N ILE A 102 -0.85 -5.39 -16.04
CA ILE A 102 -1.17 -6.76 -16.44
C ILE A 102 -2.68 -6.83 -16.64
N SER A 103 -3.08 -7.15 -17.87
CA SER A 103 -4.47 -7.50 -18.18
C SER A 103 -4.67 -8.97 -17.85
N CYS A 104 -5.64 -9.25 -16.98
CA CYS A 104 -5.93 -10.58 -16.47
C CYS A 104 -7.20 -11.19 -17.10
N GLY A 105 -7.73 -10.53 -18.13
CA GLY A 105 -8.91 -10.97 -18.87
C GLY A 105 -10.23 -10.62 -18.20
N ASN A 106 -11.27 -11.24 -18.74
CA ASN A 106 -12.65 -10.80 -18.65
C ASN A 106 -13.45 -11.68 -17.73
N ARG A 107 -13.34 -11.40 -16.43
CA ARG A 107 -14.17 -12.01 -15.41
C ARG A 107 -14.64 -10.91 -14.47
N PRO A 108 -15.95 -10.82 -14.18
CA PRO A 108 -16.44 -9.88 -13.19
C PRO A 108 -15.97 -10.33 -11.80
N TYR A 109 -15.34 -9.42 -11.07
CA TYR A 109 -14.96 -9.62 -9.68
C TYR A 109 -15.78 -8.65 -8.81
N THR A 110 -16.28 -9.14 -7.69
CA THR A 110 -16.84 -8.29 -6.64
C THR A 110 -15.76 -7.41 -6.02
N GLU A 111 -16.15 -6.32 -5.36
CA GLU A 111 -15.22 -5.46 -4.64
C GLU A 111 -14.37 -6.25 -3.61
N ARG A 112 -15.03 -7.13 -2.84
CA ARG A 112 -14.36 -8.01 -1.87
C ARG A 112 -13.33 -8.94 -2.51
N GLU A 113 -13.65 -9.54 -3.66
CA GLU A 113 -12.69 -10.39 -4.38
C GLU A 113 -11.50 -9.58 -4.89
N ARG A 114 -11.73 -8.37 -5.41
CA ARG A 114 -10.64 -7.49 -5.86
C ARG A 114 -9.73 -7.08 -4.71
N GLU A 115 -10.29 -6.74 -3.55
CA GLU A 115 -9.51 -6.44 -2.35
C GLU A 115 -8.68 -7.64 -1.89
N GLN A 116 -9.28 -8.84 -1.89
CA GLN A 116 -8.59 -10.06 -1.52
C GLN A 116 -7.44 -10.37 -2.48
N ILE A 117 -7.69 -10.34 -3.80
CA ILE A 117 -6.65 -10.54 -4.82
C ILE A 117 -5.54 -9.49 -4.64
N GLN A 118 -5.89 -8.22 -4.41
CA GLN A 118 -4.91 -7.15 -4.23
C GLN A 118 -4.00 -7.43 -3.03
N ASN A 119 -4.58 -7.84 -1.89
CA ASN A 119 -3.82 -8.17 -0.69
C ASN A 119 -2.95 -9.41 -0.90
N ASP A 120 -3.48 -10.48 -1.49
CA ASP A 120 -2.72 -11.71 -1.72
C ASP A 120 -1.54 -11.47 -2.68
N VAL A 121 -1.79 -10.78 -3.81
CA VAL A 121 -0.73 -10.39 -4.75
C VAL A 121 0.30 -9.51 -4.05
N TYR A 122 -0.14 -8.56 -3.22
CA TYR A 122 0.76 -7.66 -2.49
C TYR A 122 1.69 -8.43 -1.55
N TYR A 123 1.17 -9.33 -0.71
CA TYR A 123 1.98 -10.12 0.21
C TYR A 123 2.92 -11.09 -0.51
N GLU A 124 2.43 -11.79 -1.53
CA GLU A 124 3.26 -12.71 -2.31
C GLU A 124 4.41 -11.97 -3.03
N LEU A 125 4.16 -10.77 -3.53
CA LEU A 125 5.20 -9.92 -4.11
C LEU A 125 6.16 -9.39 -3.04
N LEU A 126 5.68 -8.97 -1.87
CA LEU A 126 6.57 -8.59 -0.77
C LEU A 126 7.53 -9.72 -0.39
N ASP A 127 7.06 -10.97 -0.37
CA ASP A 127 7.92 -12.11 -0.05
C ASP A 127 8.92 -12.42 -1.17
N LYS A 128 8.43 -12.54 -2.42
CA LYS A 128 9.25 -12.90 -3.58
C LYS A 128 10.21 -11.80 -4.02
N THR A 129 9.88 -10.56 -3.68
CA THR A 129 10.61 -9.39 -4.13
C THR A 129 10.96 -8.47 -2.97
N SER A 130 11.19 -9.03 -1.78
CA SER A 130 11.50 -8.35 -0.52
C SER A 130 12.65 -7.32 -0.60
N ASP A 131 13.55 -7.48 -1.55
CA ASP A 131 14.62 -6.51 -1.84
C ASP A 131 14.22 -5.39 -2.82
N ALA A 132 13.06 -5.50 -3.46
CA ALA A 132 12.53 -4.53 -4.40
C ALA A 132 11.50 -3.63 -3.72
N PHE A 133 11.52 -2.37 -4.12
CA PHE A 133 10.84 -1.30 -3.42
C PHE A 133 10.36 -0.28 -4.45
N PRO A 134 9.27 0.50 -4.27
CA PRO A 134 8.01 0.14 -3.61
C PRO A 134 7.23 -0.87 -4.44
N ILE A 135 6.22 -1.52 -3.88
CA ILE A 135 5.33 -2.46 -4.58
C ILE A 135 3.88 -2.04 -4.32
N PHE A 136 3.37 -1.08 -5.08
CA PHE A 136 1.94 -0.75 -4.99
C PHE A 136 1.17 -1.63 -5.95
N VAL A 137 0.25 -2.44 -5.44
CA VAL A 137 -0.70 -3.21 -6.25
C VAL A 137 -2.01 -2.46 -6.29
N HIS A 138 -2.50 -2.17 -7.49
CA HIS A 138 -3.80 -1.54 -7.71
C HIS A 138 -4.60 -2.37 -8.70
N ILE A 139 -5.77 -2.83 -8.27
CA ILE A 139 -6.69 -3.59 -9.10
C ILE A 139 -7.84 -2.69 -9.47
N PHE A 140 -8.12 -2.56 -10.76
CA PHE A 140 -9.32 -1.91 -11.24
C PHE A 140 -9.93 -2.73 -12.36
N GLN A 141 -11.24 -2.79 -12.37
CA GLN A 141 -12.02 -3.39 -13.43
C GLN A 141 -12.62 -2.25 -14.24
N ASN A 142 -12.37 -2.24 -15.54
CA ASN A 142 -12.72 -1.10 -16.38
C ASN A 142 -14.19 -1.22 -16.79
N GLU A 143 -15.10 -0.64 -16.00
CA GLU A 143 -16.54 -0.61 -16.29
C GLU A 143 -16.85 0.49 -17.34
N TRP A 144 -16.38 0.32 -18.58
CA TRP A 144 -16.78 1.23 -19.66
C TRP A 144 -18.17 0.84 -20.16
N ALA A 145 -19.19 1.33 -19.47
CA ALA A 145 -20.60 1.04 -19.69
C ALA A 145 -21.12 1.33 -21.12
N ASP A 146 -20.40 2.14 -21.91
CA ASP A 146 -20.94 2.70 -23.17
C ASP A 146 -20.32 2.15 -24.47
N LYS A 147 -19.37 1.20 -24.45
CA LYS A 147 -18.66 0.78 -25.69
C LYS A 147 -18.62 -0.70 -25.99
N GLY A 148 -19.44 -1.53 -25.33
CA GLY A 148 -19.42 -2.98 -25.55
C GLY A 148 -18.04 -3.61 -25.31
N SER A 149 -17.18 -2.89 -24.59
CA SER A 149 -15.83 -3.31 -24.22
C SER A 149 -15.93 -4.16 -22.97
N VAL A 150 -15.18 -5.24 -23.01
CA VAL A 150 -15.22 -6.32 -22.05
C VAL A 150 -14.68 -5.84 -20.69
N ASP A 151 -15.26 -6.35 -19.60
CA ASP A 151 -14.87 -6.08 -18.21
C ASP A 151 -13.47 -6.65 -17.89
N ASP A 152 -12.44 -6.04 -18.47
CA ASP A 152 -11.06 -6.48 -18.26
C ASP A 152 -10.61 -6.07 -16.85
N LEU A 153 -10.13 -7.05 -16.08
CA LEU A 153 -9.43 -6.80 -14.83
C LEU A 153 -7.99 -6.38 -15.13
N TYR A 154 -7.61 -5.19 -14.67
CA TYR A 154 -6.23 -4.71 -14.75
C TYR A 154 -5.59 -4.70 -13.37
N VAL A 155 -4.42 -5.32 -13.28
CA VAL A 155 -3.55 -5.24 -12.10
C VAL A 155 -2.34 -4.36 -12.45
N SER A 156 -2.23 -3.24 -11.75
CA SER A 156 -1.09 -2.33 -11.85
C SER A 156 -0.17 -2.52 -10.66
N VAL A 157 1.09 -2.86 -10.94
CA VAL A 157 2.16 -2.99 -9.96
C VAL A 157 3.19 -1.90 -10.22
N PHE A 158 3.45 -1.05 -9.23
CA PHE A 158 4.44 0.03 -9.32
C PHE A 158 5.72 -0.37 -8.60
N LEU A 159 6.89 -0.13 -9.21
CA LEU A 159 8.18 -0.70 -8.81
C LEU A 159 9.33 0.31 -9.02
N ASP A 160 10.40 0.32 -8.22
CA ASP A 160 11.57 1.20 -8.47
C ASP A 160 12.31 0.81 -9.75
N LYS A 161 12.36 1.76 -10.70
CA LYS A 161 12.99 1.61 -12.00
C LYS A 161 14.45 1.17 -11.93
N LYS A 162 15.18 1.54 -10.87
CA LYS A 162 16.60 1.18 -10.69
C LYS A 162 16.81 -0.31 -10.44
N ARG A 163 15.83 -1.02 -9.87
CA ARG A 163 15.91 -2.46 -9.58
C ARG A 163 15.22 -3.32 -10.64
N VAL A 164 14.28 -2.74 -11.38
CA VAL A 164 13.45 -3.39 -12.41
C VAL A 164 14.09 -3.34 -13.81
N ALA A 165 15.41 -3.16 -13.88
CA ALA A 165 16.17 -3.22 -15.13
C ALA A 165 16.34 -4.67 -15.64
N ASN A 166 15.94 -5.67 -14.84
CA ASN A 166 16.03 -7.08 -15.18
C ASN A 166 14.64 -7.64 -15.53
N ASP A 167 14.51 -8.25 -16.70
CA ASP A 167 13.24 -8.78 -17.22
C ASP A 167 12.65 -9.87 -16.30
N THR A 168 13.49 -10.56 -15.53
CA THR A 168 13.06 -11.55 -14.51
C THR A 168 12.08 -10.97 -13.50
N PHE A 169 12.16 -9.68 -13.18
CA PHE A 169 11.22 -9.06 -12.25
C PHE A 169 9.81 -9.00 -12.82
N PHE A 170 9.66 -8.70 -14.12
CA PHE A 170 8.36 -8.67 -14.77
C PHE A 170 7.73 -10.05 -14.85
N ASP A 171 8.54 -11.08 -15.08
CA ASP A 171 8.05 -12.45 -15.16
C ASP A 171 7.56 -12.94 -13.79
N VAL A 172 8.27 -12.59 -12.70
CA VAL A 172 7.80 -12.86 -11.33
C VAL A 172 6.48 -12.14 -11.06
N VAL A 173 6.39 -10.84 -11.36
CA VAL A 173 5.16 -10.06 -11.12
C VAL A 173 3.99 -10.62 -11.92
N LYS A 174 4.17 -10.89 -13.21
CA LYS A 174 3.15 -11.51 -14.06
C LYS A 174 2.70 -12.85 -13.50
N SER A 175 3.65 -13.73 -13.15
CA SER A 175 3.35 -15.05 -12.62
C SER A 175 2.51 -14.96 -11.35
N VAL A 176 2.90 -14.10 -10.39
CA VAL A 176 2.17 -13.92 -9.12
C VAL A 176 0.76 -13.40 -9.37
N VAL A 177 0.62 -12.39 -10.23
CA VAL A 177 -0.68 -11.81 -10.57
C VAL A 177 -1.60 -12.84 -11.22
N PHE A 178 -1.13 -13.56 -12.25
CA PHE A 178 -1.97 -14.57 -12.91
C PHE A 178 -2.36 -15.70 -11.96
N GLU A 179 -1.43 -16.18 -11.13
CA GLU A 179 -1.71 -17.23 -10.15
C GLU A 179 -2.84 -16.82 -9.20
N HIS A 180 -2.82 -15.58 -8.70
CA HIS A 180 -3.80 -15.12 -7.71
C HIS A 180 -5.13 -14.70 -8.32
N VAL A 181 -5.13 -14.09 -9.51
CA VAL A 181 -6.38 -13.72 -10.19
C VAL A 181 -7.19 -14.96 -10.60
N HIS A 182 -6.54 -16.07 -10.96
CA HIS A 182 -7.22 -17.31 -11.34
C HIS A 182 -7.61 -18.22 -10.16
N LYS A 183 -7.23 -17.89 -8.92
CA LYS A 183 -7.69 -18.61 -7.71
C LYS A 183 -9.13 -18.30 -7.34
N TYR A 184 -9.59 -17.09 -7.67
CA TYR A 184 -10.94 -16.58 -7.40
C TYR A 184 -11.77 -16.65 -8.66
#